data_AF-A0A354SGF0-F1
#
_entry.id   AF-A0A354SGF0-F1
#
_cell.length_a   1.000
_cell.length_b   1.000
_cell.length_c   1.000
_cell.angle_alpha   90.00
_cell.angle_beta   90.00
_cell.angle_gamma   90.00
#
_symmetry.space_group_name_H-M   'P 1'
#
loop_
_entity.id
_entity.type
_entity.pdbx_description
1 polymer ?
#
loop_
_entity_poly.entity_id
_entity_poly.type
_entity_poly.pdbx_seq_one_letter_code
_entity_poly.pdbx_strand_id
1 'polypeptide(L)'
;ATSDPQVYAIGDAVRPGLLTDAIGAGRIAARTIDGLLRGADQTYDKLPAIRYERVKLQYFDPRIGEFADTTSCAANCASCGACRDCGLCEEICPQKAISRSETPAGGFEYVVDSERCIGCGFCAGACPTGVWEIAENAPIE
;
A
#
# COMPACT_ATOMS: atom_id res chain seq x y z
N ALA A 1 -8.07 19.45 -12.64
CA ALA A 1 -7.00 20.40 -12.26
C ALA A 1 -7.44 21.79 -12.69
N THR A 2 -7.24 22.77 -11.82
CA THR A 2 -7.48 24.20 -12.10
C THR A 2 -6.27 24.77 -12.85
N SER A 3 -6.41 25.96 -13.43
CA SER A 3 -5.30 26.68 -14.07
C SER A 3 -4.39 27.40 -13.06
N ASP A 4 -4.83 27.54 -11.81
CA ASP A 4 -4.10 28.22 -10.74
C ASP A 4 -3.58 27.19 -9.72
N PRO A 5 -2.25 27.08 -9.49
CA PRO A 5 -1.67 26.11 -8.57
C PRO A 5 -2.09 26.31 -7.09
N GLN A 6 -2.67 27.45 -6.73
CA GLN A 6 -3.17 27.73 -5.37
C GLN A 6 -4.64 27.36 -5.19
N VAL A 7 -5.37 27.04 -6.27
CA VAL A 7 -6.81 26.77 -6.23
C VAL A 7 -7.05 25.28 -6.45
N TYR A 8 -7.80 24.65 -5.54
CA TYR A 8 -8.19 23.24 -5.65
C TYR A 8 -9.69 23.14 -5.93
N ALA A 9 -10.07 22.27 -6.87
CA ALA A 9 -11.47 21.94 -7.15
C ALA A 9 -11.68 20.44 -6.97
N ILE A 10 -12.80 20.05 -6.37
CA ILE A 10 -13.15 18.67 -6.06
C ILE A 10 -14.62 18.39 -6.38
N GLY A 11 -14.98 17.11 -6.54
CA GLY A 11 -16.36 16.68 -6.79
C GLY A 11 -16.93 17.19 -8.11
N ASP A 12 -18.23 17.50 -8.12
CA ASP A 12 -18.97 17.86 -9.33
C ASP A 12 -18.49 19.16 -10.01
N ALA A 13 -17.80 20.03 -9.27
CA ALA A 13 -17.14 21.21 -9.84
C ALA A 13 -16.02 20.85 -10.82
N VAL A 14 -15.47 19.63 -10.73
CA VAL A 14 -14.49 19.09 -11.67
C VAL A 14 -15.18 18.24 -12.73
N ARG A 15 -16.02 17.29 -12.31
CA ARG A 15 -16.86 16.46 -13.18
C ARG A 15 -17.98 15.83 -12.34
N PRO A 16 -19.19 15.63 -12.90
CA PRO A 16 -20.23 14.85 -12.24
C PRO A 16 -19.73 13.46 -11.80
N GLY A 17 -20.06 13.05 -10.58
CA GLY A 17 -19.66 11.75 -10.02
C GLY A 17 -20.54 11.26 -8.86
N LEU A 18 -20.11 10.19 -8.21
CA LEU A 18 -20.75 9.66 -7.00
C LEU A 18 -20.32 10.47 -5.78
N LEU A 19 -21.10 10.40 -4.70
CA LEU A 19 -20.74 10.98 -3.40
C LEU A 19 -19.35 10.50 -2.92
N THR A 20 -19.05 9.23 -3.14
CA THR A 20 -17.75 8.64 -2.79
C THR A 20 -16.59 9.25 -3.59
N ASP A 21 -16.83 9.66 -4.84
CA ASP A 21 -15.83 10.34 -5.66
C ASP A 21 -15.50 11.73 -5.08
N ALA A 22 -16.51 12.48 -4.63
CA ALA A 22 -16.33 13.78 -4.00
C ALA A 22 -15.57 13.68 -2.66
N ILE A 23 -15.90 12.67 -1.83
CA ILE A 23 -15.19 12.40 -0.56
C ILE A 23 -13.72 12.02 -0.85
N GLY A 24 -13.48 11.16 -1.83
CA GLY A 24 -12.14 10.78 -2.27
C GLY A 24 -11.33 11.98 -2.76
N ALA A 25 -11.91 12.80 -3.64
CA ALA A 25 -11.28 14.00 -4.17
C ALA A 25 -10.94 15.02 -3.06
N GLY A 26 -11.81 15.20 -2.06
CA GLY A 26 -11.55 16.04 -0.90
C GLY A 26 -10.36 15.55 -0.07
N ARG A 27 -10.26 14.23 0.16
CA ARG A 27 -9.11 13.64 0.86
C ARG A 27 -7.81 13.85 0.08
N ILE A 28 -7.83 13.64 -1.24
CA ILE A 28 -6.67 13.87 -2.11
C ILE A 28 -6.23 15.34 -2.04
N ALA A 29 -7.16 16.29 -2.16
CA ALA A 29 -6.85 17.72 -2.09
C ALA A 29 -6.26 18.12 -0.74
N ALA A 30 -6.87 17.68 0.37
CA ALA A 30 -6.40 17.99 1.72
C ALA A 30 -4.98 17.45 1.96
N ARG A 31 -4.73 16.21 1.56
CA ARG A 31 -3.39 15.63 1.66
C ARG A 31 -2.42 16.41 0.78
N THR A 32 -2.76 16.69 -0.49
CA THR A 32 -1.87 17.44 -1.40
C THR A 32 -1.44 18.78 -0.81
N ILE A 33 -2.39 19.52 -0.20
CA ILE A 33 -2.09 20.78 0.50
C ILE A 33 -1.12 20.56 1.66
N ASP A 34 -1.36 19.55 2.52
CA ASP A 34 -0.46 19.21 3.64
C ASP A 34 0.94 18.82 3.14
N GLY A 35 1.03 18.03 2.08
CA GLY A 35 2.30 17.65 1.45
C GLY A 35 3.09 18.86 0.96
N LEU A 36 2.44 19.76 0.21
CA LEU A 36 3.06 21.00 -0.27
C LEU A 36 3.56 21.89 0.88
N LEU A 37 2.75 22.04 1.94
CA LEU A 37 3.14 22.82 3.12
C LEU A 37 4.35 22.22 3.84
N ARG A 38 4.53 20.90 3.78
CA ARG A 38 5.65 20.17 4.39
C ARG A 38 6.83 19.97 3.45
N GLY A 39 6.74 20.38 2.19
CA GLY A 39 7.76 20.09 1.16
C GLY A 39 7.86 18.61 0.79
N ALA A 40 6.81 17.83 1.02
CA ALA A 40 6.73 16.41 0.67
C ALA A 40 5.93 16.23 -0.63
N ASP A 41 6.49 15.46 -1.59
CA ASP A 41 5.75 15.05 -2.79
C ASP A 41 4.87 13.84 -2.45
N GLN A 42 3.57 13.95 -2.68
CA GLN A 42 2.58 12.99 -2.21
C GLN A 42 2.55 11.71 -3.06
N THR A 43 2.63 10.53 -2.43
CA THR A 43 2.75 9.24 -3.13
C THR A 43 1.59 8.25 -2.92
N TYR A 44 0.65 8.48 -1.99
CA TYR A 44 -0.30 7.43 -1.57
C TYR A 44 -1.40 7.10 -2.59
N ASP A 45 -1.88 8.06 -3.39
CA ASP A 45 -3.01 7.85 -4.31
C ASP A 45 -2.60 7.46 -5.75
N LYS A 46 -1.30 7.19 -5.98
CA LYS A 46 -0.78 6.69 -7.28
C LYS A 46 -0.44 5.20 -7.26
N LEU A 47 -0.70 4.50 -6.16
CA LEU A 47 -0.47 3.07 -6.12
C LEU A 47 -1.46 2.38 -7.08
N PRO A 48 -0.98 1.59 -8.06
CA PRO A 48 -1.89 0.86 -8.94
C PRO A 48 -2.75 -0.07 -8.08
N ALA A 49 -4.02 -0.19 -8.44
CA ALA A 49 -4.91 -1.13 -7.77
C ALA A 49 -4.30 -2.54 -7.84
N ILE A 50 -4.15 -3.17 -6.68
CA ILE A 50 -3.66 -4.54 -6.64
C ILE A 50 -4.66 -5.46 -7.31
N ARG A 51 -4.16 -6.33 -8.19
CA ARG A 51 -4.95 -7.38 -8.82
C ARG A 51 -5.57 -8.28 -7.76
N TYR A 52 -6.85 -8.61 -7.92
CA TYR A 52 -7.61 -9.36 -6.92
C TYR A 52 -6.95 -10.71 -6.56
N GLU A 53 -6.32 -11.37 -7.54
CA GLU A 53 -5.61 -12.65 -7.36
C GLU A 53 -4.41 -12.58 -6.40
N ARG A 54 -3.87 -11.38 -6.16
CA ARG A 54 -2.75 -11.14 -5.23
C ARG A 54 -3.21 -11.02 -3.78
N VAL A 55 -4.49 -10.79 -3.52
CA VAL A 55 -5.04 -10.72 -2.16
C VAL A 55 -5.34 -12.13 -1.66
N LYS A 56 -4.75 -12.50 -0.52
CA LYS A 56 -4.84 -13.85 0.03
C LYS A 56 -5.70 -13.83 1.30
N LEU A 57 -6.90 -14.39 1.20
CA LEU A 57 -7.90 -14.38 2.28
C LEU A 57 -7.62 -15.40 3.41
N GLN A 58 -6.57 -16.22 3.30
CA GLN A 58 -6.21 -17.23 4.30
C GLN A 58 -5.93 -16.63 5.69
N TYR A 59 -5.64 -15.34 5.76
CA TYR A 59 -5.36 -14.60 6.99
C TYR A 59 -6.49 -13.65 7.40
N PHE A 60 -7.60 -13.64 6.65
CA PHE A 60 -8.80 -12.85 6.95
C PHE A 60 -9.81 -13.74 7.67
N ASP A 61 -10.24 -13.34 8.88
CA ASP A 61 -11.28 -14.05 9.62
C ASP A 61 -12.65 -13.38 9.41
N PRO A 62 -13.53 -13.94 8.56
CA PRO A 62 -14.83 -13.35 8.26
C PRO A 62 -15.82 -13.41 9.44
N ARG A 63 -15.47 -14.11 10.52
CA ARG A 63 -16.34 -14.25 11.70
C ARG A 63 -16.25 -13.05 12.65
N ILE A 64 -15.24 -12.20 12.48
CA ILE A 64 -15.07 -10.99 13.27
C ILE A 64 -15.97 -9.90 12.68
N GLY A 65 -17.20 -9.81 13.20
CA GLY A 65 -18.21 -8.83 12.76
C GLY A 65 -18.36 -7.61 13.66
N GLU A 66 -17.80 -7.65 14.87
CA GLU A 66 -17.83 -6.55 15.83
C GLU A 66 -16.40 -6.11 16.16
N PHE A 67 -16.18 -4.81 16.17
CA PHE A 67 -14.88 -4.20 16.45
C PHE A 67 -15.01 -3.26 17.65
N ALA A 68 -14.05 -3.35 18.57
CA ALA A 68 -14.04 -2.50 19.75
C ALA A 68 -13.73 -1.04 19.41
N ASP A 69 -12.93 -0.82 18.37
CA ASP A 69 -12.49 0.51 17.92
C ASP A 69 -12.08 0.51 16.44
N THR A 70 -11.67 1.67 15.93
CA THR A 70 -11.20 1.83 14.54
C THR A 70 -9.91 1.06 14.24
N THR A 71 -9.05 0.85 15.25
CA THR A 71 -7.75 0.20 15.10
C THR A 71 -7.91 -1.31 14.91
N SER A 72 -8.78 -1.93 15.70
CA SER A 72 -9.16 -3.36 15.61
C SER A 72 -9.91 -3.69 14.32
N CYS A 73 -10.73 -2.76 13.82
CA CYS A 73 -11.32 -2.85 12.48
C CYS A 73 -10.24 -2.82 11.39
N ALA A 74 -9.30 -1.86 11.47
CA ALA A 74 -8.22 -1.72 10.49
C ALA A 74 -7.27 -2.93 10.46
N ALA A 75 -7.00 -3.56 11.60
CA ALA A 75 -6.13 -4.74 11.70
C ALA A 75 -6.72 -6.00 11.01
N ASN A 76 -8.05 -6.07 10.88
CA ASN A 76 -8.76 -7.13 10.15
C ASN A 76 -8.92 -6.83 8.65
N CYS A 77 -8.43 -5.70 8.16
CA CYS A 77 -8.48 -5.38 6.75
C CYS A 77 -7.63 -6.39 5.97
N ALA A 78 -8.21 -7.01 4.94
CA ALA A 78 -7.46 -7.82 3.97
C ALA A 78 -6.41 -7.00 3.19
N SER A 79 -6.34 -5.68 3.43
CA SER A 79 -5.39 -4.67 2.94
C SER A 79 -4.83 -5.03 1.57
N CYS A 80 -5.58 -4.72 0.52
CA CYS A 80 -5.15 -4.95 -0.85
C CYS A 80 -4.07 -3.93 -1.27
N GLY A 81 -2.87 -4.08 -0.70
CA GLY A 81 -1.65 -3.40 -1.14
C GLY A 81 -0.93 -2.51 -0.16
N ALA A 82 -1.40 -2.40 1.08
CA ALA A 82 -0.59 -1.81 2.15
C ALA A 82 0.08 -2.92 2.98
N CYS A 83 1.37 -2.79 3.24
CA CYS A 83 2.06 -3.66 4.20
C CYS A 83 1.47 -3.45 5.60
N ARG A 84 1.22 -4.55 6.32
CA ARG A 84 0.63 -4.55 7.67
C ARG A 84 1.64 -4.82 8.79
N ASP A 85 2.94 -4.74 8.48
CA ASP A 85 4.05 -4.99 9.42
C ASP A 85 4.01 -6.35 10.13
N CYS A 86 3.61 -7.42 9.42
CA CYS A 86 3.39 -8.74 10.04
C CYS A 86 4.62 -9.66 10.12
N GLY A 87 5.77 -9.28 9.56
CA GLY A 87 7.00 -10.08 9.60
C GLY A 87 7.00 -11.39 8.79
N LEU A 88 5.87 -11.82 8.21
CA LEU A 88 5.78 -13.12 7.52
C LEU A 88 6.81 -13.31 6.40
N CYS A 89 7.15 -12.24 5.68
CA CYS A 89 8.13 -12.29 4.61
C CYS A 89 9.58 -12.49 5.09
N GLU A 90 9.92 -12.01 6.29
CA GLU A 90 11.22 -12.26 6.94
C GLU A 90 11.33 -13.72 7.38
N GLU A 91 10.23 -14.29 7.88
CA GLU A 91 10.22 -15.65 8.37
C GLU A 91 10.18 -16.70 7.27
N ILE A 92 9.43 -16.46 6.19
CA ILE A 92 9.31 -17.43 5.11
C ILE A 92 10.52 -17.42 4.16
N CYS A 93 11.35 -16.38 4.18
CA CYS A 93 12.49 -16.29 3.28
C CYS A 93 13.58 -17.30 3.67
N PRO A 94 13.85 -18.34 2.85
CA PRO A 94 14.83 -19.37 3.21
C PRO A 94 16.27 -18.84 3.26
N GLN A 95 16.54 -17.76 2.53
CA GLN A 95 17.84 -17.08 2.53
C GLN A 95 17.94 -15.97 3.57
N LYS A 96 16.87 -15.71 4.33
CA LYS A 96 16.73 -14.56 5.25
C LYS A 96 17.13 -13.23 4.57
N ALA A 97 16.80 -13.10 3.28
CA ALA A 97 17.17 -11.97 2.42
C ALA A 97 16.25 -10.75 2.61
N ILE A 98 15.22 -10.82 3.44
CA ILE A 98 14.29 -9.73 3.70
C ILE A 98 14.48 -9.27 5.14
N SER A 99 14.54 -7.95 5.35
CA SER A 99 14.62 -7.33 6.67
C SER A 99 13.70 -6.11 6.78
N ARG A 100 13.19 -5.88 7.99
CA ARG A 100 12.46 -4.64 8.34
C ARG A 100 13.43 -3.51 8.70
N SER A 101 13.23 -2.31 8.14
CA SER A 101 13.95 -1.08 8.51
C SER A 101 12.98 0.04 8.91
N GLU A 102 13.45 0.93 9.78
CA GLU A 102 12.74 2.17 10.13
C GLU A 102 13.10 3.26 9.13
N THR A 103 12.08 3.98 8.66
CA THR A 103 12.27 5.11 7.75
C THR A 103 12.54 6.39 8.55
N PRO A 104 13.33 7.36 8.02
CA PRO A 104 13.58 8.64 8.69
C PRO A 104 12.31 9.45 9.02
N ALA A 105 11.20 9.16 8.35
CA ALA A 105 9.90 9.80 8.55
C ALA A 105 9.04 9.16 9.65
N GLY A 106 9.57 8.18 10.40
CA GLY A 106 8.85 7.52 11.51
C GLY A 106 7.90 6.38 11.07
N GLY A 107 8.04 5.89 9.83
CA GLY A 107 7.39 4.69 9.33
C GLY A 107 8.34 3.49 9.27
N PHE A 108 7.90 2.40 8.64
CA PHE A 108 8.71 1.21 8.39
C PHE A 108 8.70 0.83 6.91
N GLU A 109 9.71 0.09 6.49
CA GLU A 109 9.77 -0.55 5.19
C GLU A 109 10.37 -1.95 5.33
N TYR A 110 10.20 -2.77 4.31
CA TYR A 110 10.85 -4.07 4.20
C TYR A 110 11.74 -4.05 2.96
N VAL A 111 13.01 -4.42 3.13
CA VAL A 111 14.03 -4.34 2.09
C VAL A 111 14.51 -5.75 1.74
N VAL A 112 14.68 -5.99 0.44
CA VAL A 112 15.27 -7.23 -0.09
C VAL A 112 16.76 -6.99 -0.34
N ASP A 113 17.60 -7.84 0.24
CA ASP A 113 19.00 -7.98 -0.13
C ASP A 113 19.11 -8.77 -1.44
N SER A 114 19.49 -8.07 -2.52
CA SER A 114 19.61 -8.66 -3.85
C SER A 114 20.74 -9.70 -3.96
N GLU A 115 21.77 -9.64 -3.12
CA GLU A 115 22.88 -10.59 -3.16
C GLU A 115 22.49 -11.94 -2.55
N ARG A 116 21.52 -11.92 -1.62
CA ARG A 116 21.01 -13.13 -0.95
C ARG A 116 19.72 -13.66 -1.57
N CYS A 117 18.99 -12.83 -2.31
CA CYS A 117 17.73 -13.22 -2.93
C CYS A 117 17.95 -14.17 -4.11
N ILE A 118 17.34 -15.36 -4.04
CA ILE A 118 17.40 -16.38 -5.10
C ILE A 118 16.15 -16.40 -5.99
N GLY A 119 15.26 -15.42 -5.88
CA GLY A 119 14.06 -15.32 -6.74
C GLY A 119 13.00 -16.42 -6.53
N CYS A 120 13.00 -17.13 -5.41
CA CYS A 120 12.10 -18.29 -5.19
C CYS A 120 10.59 -17.97 -5.08
N GLY A 121 10.21 -16.70 -4.86
CA GLY A 121 8.79 -16.30 -4.84
C GLY A 121 8.00 -16.60 -3.57
N PHE A 122 8.58 -17.20 -2.53
CA PHE A 122 7.82 -17.51 -1.29
C PHE A 122 7.24 -16.28 -0.60
N CYS A 123 7.98 -15.17 -0.55
CA CYS A 123 7.50 -13.91 0.00
C CYS A 123 6.29 -13.36 -0.79
N ALA A 124 6.34 -13.42 -2.12
CA ALA A 124 5.24 -13.02 -3.00
C ALA A 124 4.01 -13.93 -2.86
N GLY A 125 4.22 -15.24 -2.71
CA GLY A 125 3.13 -16.20 -2.53
C GLY A 125 2.43 -16.11 -1.17
N ALA A 126 3.20 -15.83 -0.10
CA ALA A 126 2.69 -15.84 1.26
C ALA A 126 2.19 -14.49 1.77
N CYS A 127 2.58 -13.37 1.13
CA CYS A 127 2.15 -12.05 1.57
C CYS A 127 0.61 -11.92 1.49
N PRO A 128 -0.10 -11.72 2.62
CA PRO A 128 -1.56 -11.64 2.62
C PRO A 128 -2.09 -10.46 1.81
N THR A 129 -1.32 -9.38 1.81
CA THR A 129 -1.66 -8.08 1.22
C THR A 129 -1.07 -7.89 -0.18
N GLY A 130 -0.32 -8.88 -0.69
CA GLY A 130 0.21 -8.87 -2.06
C GLY A 130 1.29 -7.83 -2.34
N VAL A 131 2.02 -7.36 -1.33
CA VAL A 131 3.04 -6.28 -1.44
C VAL A 131 4.23 -6.68 -2.31
N TRP A 132 4.66 -7.94 -2.24
CA TRP A 132 5.82 -8.44 -2.99
C TRP A 132 5.45 -8.85 -4.42
N GLU A 133 6.37 -8.61 -5.34
CA GLU A 133 6.29 -9.02 -6.74
C GLU A 133 7.61 -9.67 -7.17
N ILE A 134 7.53 -10.67 -8.04
CA ILE A 134 8.70 -11.30 -8.65
C ILE A 134 8.87 -10.70 -10.02
N ALA A 135 10.00 -10.03 -10.22
CA ALA A 135 10.44 -9.63 -11.54
C ALA A 135 10.95 -10.86 -12.29
N GLU A 136 10.46 -11.07 -13.50
CA GLU A 136 11.01 -12.08 -14.40
C GLU A 136 12.43 -11.68 -14.82
N ASN A 137 13.32 -12.65 -14.93
CA ASN A 137 14.66 -12.40 -15.43
C ASN A 137 14.58 -11.93 -16.89
N ALA A 138 15.28 -10.85 -17.21
CA ALA A 138 15.49 -10.48 -18.59
C ALA A 138 16.27 -11.59 -19.31
N PRO A 139 15.87 -11.99 -20.52
CA PRO A 139 16.66 -12.91 -21.31
C PRO A 139 18.06 -12.32 -21.50
N ILE A 140 19.07 -13.17 -21.31
CA ILE A 140 20.46 -12.85 -21.62
C ILE A 140 20.57 -13.04 -23.14
N GLU A 141 20.48 -11.96 -23.91
CA GLU A 141 20.90 -11.96 -25.31
C GLU A 141 22.41 -12.15 -25.43
#